data_AF-A0A7V8NP99-F1
#
_entry.id   AF-A0A7V8NP99-F1
#
_cell.length_a   1.000
_cell.length_b   1.000
_cell.length_c   1.000
_cell.angle_alpha   90.00
_cell.angle_beta   90.00
_cell.angle_gamma   90.00
#
_symmetry.space_group_name_H-M   'P 1'
#
loop_
_entity.id
_entity.type
_entity.pdbx_description
1 polymer ?
#
loop_
_entity_poly.entity_id
_entity_poly.type
_entity_poly.pdbx_seq_one_letter_code
_entity_poly.pdbx_strand_id
1 'polypeptide(L)'
;MTLHKAFDAAFPPLSAPIGCSIAIGYIGGKRATNVWTLQEWKRFALLRQIPVYVPDLTLEKPADAAVNACDAARSLGWAPDQRPNRVIVCDLETSIDRSWYAQFTYTVAHEGFQAVAYGSLSTVLENAASDVWVAAWDGSAALLAGQTIHGHQWAADVPWQGTTVDLSVCDDWMWDGAGRGPRHN
;
A
#
# COMPACT_ATOMS: atom_id res chain seq x y z
N MET A 1 20.88 -4.57 0.94
CA MET A 1 19.42 -4.39 0.93
C MET A 1 18.90 -4.97 2.23
N THR A 2 18.25 -4.15 3.04
CA THR A 2 17.54 -4.62 4.23
C THR A 2 16.09 -4.91 3.85
N LEU A 3 15.50 -5.95 4.43
CA LEU A 3 14.07 -6.22 4.27
C LEU A 3 13.32 -5.77 5.50
N HIS A 4 12.26 -4.99 5.27
CA HIS A 4 11.41 -4.44 6.31
C HIS A 4 10.12 -5.24 6.35
N LYS A 5 9.85 -5.89 7.49
CA LYS A 5 8.61 -6.62 7.68
C LYS A 5 7.46 -5.64 7.85
N ALA A 6 6.35 -5.95 7.20
CA ALA A 6 5.13 -5.18 7.20
C ALA A 6 3.93 -6.08 7.45
N PHE A 7 2.83 -5.48 7.88
CA PHE A 7 1.52 -6.13 7.91
C PHE A 7 0.45 -5.22 7.33
N ASP A 8 -0.57 -5.82 6.76
CA ASP A 8 -1.82 -5.18 6.36
C ASP A 8 -3.01 -5.96 6.92
N ALA A 9 -4.16 -5.29 7.04
CA ALA A 9 -5.41 -5.90 7.47
C ALA A 9 -6.59 -5.03 7.03
N ALA A 10 -7.71 -5.67 6.67
CA ALA A 10 -8.96 -4.95 6.47
C ALA A 10 -9.38 -4.20 7.75
N PHE A 11 -9.37 -4.90 8.89
CA PHE A 11 -9.64 -4.32 10.20
C PHE A 11 -8.35 -4.31 11.04
N PRO A 12 -7.85 -3.12 11.43
CA PRO A 12 -6.54 -3.03 12.06
C PRO A 12 -6.52 -3.69 13.45
N PRO A 13 -5.51 -4.53 13.75
CA PRO A 13 -5.38 -5.19 15.06
C PRO A 13 -5.12 -4.18 16.18
N LEU A 14 -5.21 -4.63 17.44
CA LEU A 14 -4.92 -3.77 18.60
C LEU A 14 -3.43 -3.38 18.69
N SER A 15 -2.53 -4.23 18.18
CA SER A 15 -1.09 -3.99 18.11
C SER A 15 -0.47 -4.73 16.94
N ALA A 16 0.71 -4.27 16.51
CA ALA A 16 1.38 -4.83 15.34
C ALA A 16 1.88 -6.27 15.60
N PRO A 17 1.86 -7.15 14.59
CA PRO A 17 2.56 -8.43 14.65
C PRO A 17 4.05 -8.27 14.98
N ILE A 18 4.59 -9.22 15.74
CA ILE A 18 5.98 -9.16 16.23
C ILE A 18 6.97 -9.02 15.08
N GLY A 19 7.88 -8.05 15.21
CA GLY A 19 8.94 -7.79 14.24
C GLY A 19 8.50 -6.98 13.01
N CYS A 20 7.22 -6.62 12.89
CA CYS A 20 6.79 -5.68 11.86
C CYS A 20 7.21 -4.25 12.20
N SER A 21 7.72 -3.57 11.19
CA SER A 21 8.24 -2.20 11.25
C SER A 21 7.38 -1.21 10.43
N ILE A 22 6.45 -1.75 9.65
CA ILE A 22 5.53 -1.01 8.78
C ILE A 22 4.11 -1.50 9.02
N ALA A 23 3.16 -0.57 9.14
CA ALA A 23 1.73 -0.82 9.04
C ALA A 23 1.21 -0.33 7.69
N ILE A 24 0.39 -1.14 7.05
CA ILE A 24 -0.22 -0.85 5.76
C ILE A 24 -1.74 -0.91 5.97
N GLY A 25 -2.47 0.03 5.38
CA GLY A 25 -3.90 0.15 5.66
C GLY A 25 -4.65 0.93 4.60
N TYR A 26 -5.95 0.66 4.49
CA TYR A 26 -6.81 1.29 3.51
C TYR A 26 -7.11 2.74 3.87
N ILE A 27 -6.99 3.63 2.88
CA ILE A 27 -7.30 5.05 2.98
C ILE A 27 -8.50 5.47 2.13
N GLY A 28 -8.99 4.59 1.25
CA GLY A 28 -10.13 4.88 0.38
C GLY A 28 -10.26 3.93 -0.80
N GLY A 29 -11.13 4.31 -1.72
CA GLY A 29 -11.49 3.55 -2.92
C GLY A 29 -12.80 2.78 -2.74
N LYS A 30 -13.54 2.60 -3.83
CA LYS A 30 -14.90 2.02 -3.77
C LYS A 30 -14.93 0.55 -3.37
N ARG A 31 -13.80 -0.16 -3.44
CA ARG A 31 -13.70 -1.58 -3.07
C ARG A 31 -13.05 -1.81 -1.70
N ALA A 32 -12.61 -0.76 -1.01
CA ALA A 32 -12.01 -0.92 0.31
C ALA A 32 -13.02 -1.48 1.32
N THR A 33 -12.70 -2.63 1.94
CA THR A 33 -13.59 -3.26 2.92
C THR A 33 -13.77 -2.40 4.17
N ASN A 34 -12.71 -1.72 4.61
CA ASN A 34 -12.73 -0.84 5.76
C ASN A 34 -11.61 0.20 5.67
N VAL A 35 -11.97 1.48 5.51
CA VAL A 35 -11.00 2.58 5.54
C VAL A 35 -10.59 2.80 6.99
N TRP A 36 -9.29 2.70 7.28
CA TRP A 36 -8.77 2.89 8.64
C TRP A 36 -8.98 4.34 9.07
N THR A 37 -9.59 4.51 10.23
CA THR A 37 -9.75 5.81 10.88
C THR A 37 -8.41 6.36 11.35
N LEU A 38 -8.34 7.67 11.57
CA LEU A 38 -7.17 8.33 12.13
C LEU A 38 -6.73 7.73 13.48
N GLN A 39 -7.68 7.37 14.35
CA GLN A 39 -7.36 6.76 15.64
C GLN A 39 -6.70 5.38 15.46
N GLU A 40 -7.15 4.60 14.48
CA GLU A 40 -6.58 3.31 14.17
C GLU A 40 -5.14 3.43 13.63
N TRP A 41 -4.91 4.37 12.72
CA TRP A 41 -3.55 4.70 12.26
C TRP A 41 -2.64 5.18 13.40
N LYS A 42 -3.16 5.98 14.34
CA LYS A 42 -2.41 6.47 15.51
C LYS A 42 -1.94 5.35 16.44
N ARG A 43 -2.61 4.18 16.48
CA ARG A 43 -2.13 3.00 17.24
C ARG A 43 -0.76 2.52 16.77
N PHE A 44 -0.43 2.77 15.50
CA PHE A 44 0.82 2.35 14.87
C PHE A 44 1.74 3.54 14.57
N ALA A 45 1.63 4.65 15.31
CA ALA A 45 2.39 5.87 15.04
C ALA A 45 3.92 5.71 15.16
N LEU A 46 4.38 4.67 15.87
CA LEU A 46 5.80 4.32 16.00
C LEU A 46 6.33 3.53 14.79
N LEU A 47 5.45 2.99 13.94
CA LEU A 47 5.81 2.29 12.72
C LEU A 47 5.87 3.25 11.54
N ARG A 48 6.52 2.80 10.46
CA ARG A 48 6.27 3.40 9.14
C ARG A 48 4.87 3.04 8.67
N GLN A 49 4.29 3.87 7.82
CA GLN A 49 2.92 3.72 7.37
C GLN A 49 2.81 3.88 5.86
N ILE A 50 2.08 2.97 5.23
CA ILE A 50 1.87 2.97 3.77
C ILE A 50 0.37 2.97 3.48
N PRO A 51 -0.16 4.01 2.82
CA PRO A 51 -1.54 4.02 2.35
C PRO A 51 -1.79 3.00 1.25
N VAL A 52 -2.96 2.38 1.30
CA VAL A 52 -3.53 1.58 0.22
C VAL A 52 -4.85 2.20 -0.24
N TYR A 53 -5.01 2.40 -1.55
CA TYR A 53 -6.26 2.79 -2.18
C TYR A 53 -6.79 1.63 -3.03
N VAL A 54 -8.06 1.26 -2.84
CA VAL A 54 -8.67 0.07 -3.48
C VAL A 54 -9.76 0.52 -4.47
N PRO A 55 -9.39 0.88 -5.71
CA PRO A 55 -10.34 1.42 -6.68
C PRO A 55 -11.33 0.36 -7.19
N ASP A 56 -12.49 0.81 -7.64
CA ASP A 56 -13.32 0.09 -8.59
C ASP A 56 -13.05 0.62 -10.01
N LEU A 57 -12.33 -0.16 -10.82
CA LEU A 57 -11.92 0.25 -12.16
C LEU A 57 -13.09 0.48 -13.12
N THR A 58 -14.27 -0.06 -12.82
CA THR A 58 -15.48 0.10 -13.64
C THR A 58 -16.32 1.30 -13.23
N LEU A 59 -16.20 1.74 -11.97
CA LEU A 59 -16.99 2.83 -11.40
C LEU A 59 -16.19 4.11 -11.14
N GLU A 60 -14.86 4.05 -11.21
CA GLU A 60 -13.97 5.17 -10.93
C GLU A 60 -13.13 5.52 -12.15
N LYS A 61 -13.12 6.80 -12.49
CA LYS A 61 -12.16 7.32 -13.46
C LYS A 61 -10.77 7.34 -12.81
N PRO A 62 -9.71 6.97 -13.52
CA PRO A 62 -8.37 6.84 -12.93
C PRO A 62 -7.83 8.14 -12.34
N ALA A 63 -8.09 9.28 -12.99
CA ALA A 63 -7.66 10.58 -12.49
C ALA A 63 -8.41 10.98 -11.20
N ASP A 64 -9.71 10.75 -11.13
CA ASP A 64 -10.52 11.06 -9.93
C ASP A 64 -10.10 10.15 -8.76
N ALA A 65 -9.88 8.86 -9.03
CA ALA A 65 -9.36 7.91 -8.04
C ALA A 65 -7.98 8.34 -7.51
N ALA A 66 -7.08 8.79 -8.38
CA ALA A 66 -5.76 9.26 -8.00
C ALA A 66 -5.81 10.50 -7.10
N VAL A 67 -6.63 11.50 -7.45
CA VAL A 67 -6.84 12.71 -6.63
C VAL A 67 -7.40 12.31 -5.27
N ASN A 68 -8.43 11.47 -5.23
CA ASN A 68 -9.03 10.98 -3.98
C ASN A 68 -8.00 10.25 -3.10
N ALA A 69 -7.14 9.41 -3.70
CA ALA A 69 -6.09 8.72 -2.97
C ALA A 69 -5.06 9.70 -2.37
N CYS A 70 -4.64 10.70 -3.15
CA CYS A 70 -3.70 11.72 -2.70
C CYS A 70 -4.29 12.61 -1.60
N ASP A 71 -5.55 13.01 -1.73
CA ASP A 71 -6.24 13.81 -0.72
C ASP A 71 -6.46 13.03 0.58
N ALA A 72 -6.82 11.75 0.48
CA ALA A 72 -6.91 10.88 1.65
C ALA A 72 -5.54 10.74 2.34
N ALA A 73 -4.44 10.54 1.58
CA ALA A 73 -3.09 10.52 2.14
C ALA A 73 -2.70 11.84 2.83
N ARG A 74 -3.02 12.99 2.22
CA ARG A 74 -2.78 14.32 2.81
C ARG A 74 -3.59 14.54 4.09
N SER A 75 -4.83 14.06 4.14
CA SER A 75 -5.67 14.18 5.34
C SER A 75 -5.07 13.47 6.56
N LEU A 76 -4.26 12.43 6.33
CA LEU A 76 -3.49 11.72 7.36
C LEU A 76 -2.16 12.44 7.70
N GLY A 77 -1.83 13.54 7.01
CA GLY A 77 -0.61 14.31 7.21
C GLY A 77 0.60 13.79 6.45
N TRP A 78 0.39 12.98 5.40
CA TRP A 78 1.44 12.60 4.48
C TRP A 78 1.55 13.63 3.36
N ALA A 79 2.61 14.44 3.41
CA ALA A 79 2.89 15.46 2.41
C ALA A 79 3.80 14.92 1.29
N PRO A 80 3.61 15.35 0.03
CA PRO A 80 4.36 14.89 -1.14
C PRO A 80 5.81 15.39 -1.21
N ASP A 81 6.21 16.36 -0.38
CA ASP A 81 7.48 17.10 -0.50
C ASP A 81 8.67 16.47 0.24
N GLN A 82 8.49 15.31 0.87
CA GLN A 82 9.58 14.57 1.48
C GLN A 82 10.19 13.67 0.43
N ARG A 83 11.39 13.95 -0.07
CA ARG A 83 12.12 13.01 -0.93
C ARG A 83 12.72 11.87 -0.08
N PRO A 84 12.63 10.61 -0.52
CA PRO A 84 11.94 10.15 -1.73
C PRO A 84 10.41 10.25 -1.60
N ASN A 85 9.74 10.50 -2.74
CA ASN A 85 8.31 10.77 -2.81
C ASN A 85 7.51 9.71 -2.02
N ARG A 86 6.46 10.18 -1.34
CA ARG A 86 5.58 9.30 -0.57
C ARG A 86 4.87 8.31 -1.47
N VAL A 87 4.92 7.04 -1.10
CA VAL A 87 4.25 5.97 -1.85
C VAL A 87 2.76 5.89 -1.49
N ILE A 88 1.93 5.64 -2.50
CA ILE A 88 0.54 5.21 -2.38
C ILE A 88 0.43 3.89 -3.13
N VAL A 89 0.03 2.85 -2.42
CA VAL A 89 -0.24 1.55 -3.03
C VAL A 89 -1.63 1.58 -3.64
N CYS A 90 -1.73 1.22 -4.92
CA CYS A 90 -2.98 1.02 -5.63
C CYS A 90 -3.26 -0.47 -5.69
N ASP A 91 -4.26 -0.92 -4.94
CA ASP A 91 -4.66 -2.32 -4.88
C ASP A 91 -5.56 -2.65 -6.08
N LEU A 92 -4.97 -3.29 -7.08
CA LEU A 92 -5.67 -3.76 -8.27
C LEU A 92 -6.25 -5.16 -8.08
N GLU A 93 -5.96 -5.83 -6.96
CA GLU A 93 -6.22 -7.25 -6.70
C GLU A 93 -5.79 -8.16 -7.86
N THR A 94 -6.77 -8.62 -8.66
CA THR A 94 -6.58 -9.47 -9.84
C THR A 94 -6.84 -8.73 -11.16
N SER A 95 -7.14 -7.43 -11.10
CA SER A 95 -7.53 -6.63 -12.26
C SER A 95 -6.33 -6.27 -13.14
N ILE A 96 -6.53 -6.33 -14.45
CA ILE A 96 -5.56 -5.92 -15.46
C ILE A 96 -6.19 -4.82 -16.30
N ASP A 97 -5.75 -3.58 -16.09
CA ASP A 97 -6.08 -2.45 -16.94
C ASP A 97 -4.91 -1.47 -16.96
N ARG A 98 -3.99 -1.73 -17.91
CA ARG A 98 -2.78 -0.91 -18.12
C ARG A 98 -3.11 0.56 -18.35
N SER A 99 -4.20 0.84 -19.07
CA SER A 99 -4.56 2.20 -19.44
C SER A 99 -5.09 2.99 -18.26
N TRP A 100 -5.89 2.33 -17.42
CA TRP A 100 -6.38 2.89 -16.18
C TRP A 100 -5.22 3.16 -15.21
N TYR A 101 -4.36 2.16 -14.98
CA TYR A 101 -3.24 2.29 -14.05
C TYR A 101 -2.21 3.34 -14.49
N ALA A 102 -1.94 3.44 -15.80
CA ALA A 102 -1.05 4.48 -16.34
C ALA A 102 -1.59 5.90 -16.07
N GLN A 103 -2.90 6.12 -16.26
CA GLN A 103 -3.53 7.41 -15.96
C GLN A 103 -3.57 7.71 -14.46
N PHE A 104 -3.85 6.69 -13.64
CA PHE A 104 -3.80 6.83 -12.18
C PHE A 104 -2.40 7.25 -11.73
N THR A 105 -1.37 6.53 -12.18
CA THR A 105 0.03 6.79 -11.83
C THR A 105 0.49 8.17 -12.29
N TYR A 106 0.10 8.59 -13.50
CA TYR A 106 0.39 9.94 -14.00
C TYR A 106 -0.16 11.02 -13.06
N THR A 107 -1.42 10.89 -12.64
CA THR A 107 -2.05 11.86 -11.75
C THR A 107 -1.46 11.81 -10.34
N VAL A 108 -1.20 10.63 -9.78
CA VAL A 108 -0.51 10.49 -8.47
C VAL A 108 0.85 11.17 -8.49
N ALA A 109 1.62 10.99 -9.57
CA ALA A 109 2.91 11.66 -9.75
C ALA A 109 2.76 13.19 -9.87
N HIS A 110 1.72 13.67 -10.57
CA HIS A 110 1.40 15.09 -10.66
C HIS A 110 1.07 15.71 -9.29
N GLU A 111 0.39 14.94 -8.43
CA GLU A 111 0.08 15.31 -7.04
C GLU A 111 1.29 15.21 -6.08
N GLY A 112 2.45 14.78 -6.60
CA GLY A 112 3.74 14.70 -5.90
C GLY A 112 3.97 13.41 -5.09
N PHE A 113 3.11 12.42 -5.26
CA PHE A 113 3.26 11.08 -4.67
C PHE A 113 3.88 10.11 -5.68
N GLN A 114 4.12 8.87 -5.27
CA GLN A 114 4.53 7.78 -6.14
C GLN A 114 3.51 6.64 -6.04
N ALA A 115 2.98 6.19 -7.17
CA ALA A 115 2.08 5.03 -7.18
C ALA A 115 2.88 3.72 -7.19
N VAL A 116 2.38 2.72 -6.48
CA VAL A 116 2.89 1.34 -6.50
C VAL A 116 1.73 0.41 -6.81
N ALA A 117 1.84 -0.44 -7.84
CA ALA A 117 0.80 -1.40 -8.17
C ALA A 117 0.85 -2.56 -7.17
N TYR A 118 -0.27 -2.89 -6.55
CA TYR A 118 -0.42 -4.10 -5.76
C TYR A 118 -1.43 -5.04 -6.42
N GLY A 119 -1.15 -6.34 -6.32
CA GLY A 119 -2.03 -7.40 -6.82
C GLY A 119 -1.36 -8.77 -6.81
N SER A 120 -2.08 -9.79 -7.27
CA SER A 120 -1.53 -11.15 -7.31
C SER A 120 -0.38 -11.27 -8.31
N LEU A 121 0.59 -12.15 -8.03
CA LEU A 121 1.73 -12.42 -8.91
C LEU A 121 1.30 -12.76 -10.34
N SER A 122 0.17 -13.44 -10.50
CA SER A 122 -0.35 -13.88 -11.79
C SER A 122 -0.92 -12.75 -12.66
N THR A 123 -1.19 -11.57 -12.11
CA THR A 123 -1.86 -10.48 -12.85
C THR A 123 -1.16 -9.12 -12.72
N VAL A 124 -0.58 -8.79 -11.55
CA VAL A 124 -0.10 -7.43 -11.26
C VAL A 124 1.01 -6.99 -12.23
N LEU A 125 1.88 -7.93 -12.63
CA LEU A 125 2.97 -7.66 -13.57
C LEU A 125 2.45 -7.31 -14.98
N GLU A 126 1.23 -7.72 -15.31
CA GLU A 126 0.61 -7.39 -16.59
C GLU A 126 0.11 -5.94 -16.64
N ASN A 127 0.09 -5.19 -15.52
CA ASN A 127 -0.25 -3.76 -15.54
C ASN A 127 0.91 -2.87 -16.00
N ALA A 128 2.10 -3.44 -16.28
CA ALA A 128 3.28 -2.72 -16.74
C ALA A 128 3.69 -1.53 -15.84
N ALA A 129 3.47 -1.68 -14.54
CA ALA A 129 3.86 -0.70 -13.53
C ALA A 129 5.38 -0.60 -13.39
N SER A 130 5.88 0.61 -13.12
CA SER A 130 7.29 0.84 -12.80
C SER A 130 7.68 0.25 -11.44
N ASP A 131 6.74 0.27 -10.50
CA ASP A 131 6.94 -0.14 -9.11
C ASP A 131 5.79 -1.05 -8.68
N VAL A 132 6.11 -2.22 -8.13
CA VAL A 132 5.17 -3.31 -7.87
C VAL A 132 5.36 -3.86 -6.46
N TRP A 133 4.23 -4.15 -5.82
CA TRP A 133 4.10 -5.00 -4.66
C TRP A 133 3.30 -6.24 -5.03
N VAL A 134 3.88 -7.43 -4.85
CA VAL A 134 3.25 -8.68 -5.29
C VAL A 134 2.64 -9.43 -4.11
N ALA A 135 1.44 -9.99 -4.28
CA ALA A 135 0.92 -11.06 -3.43
C ALA A 135 1.18 -12.43 -4.07
N ALA A 136 1.97 -13.28 -3.39
CA ALA A 136 2.27 -14.64 -3.87
C ALA A 136 2.04 -15.74 -2.81
N TRP A 137 2.03 -15.39 -1.53
CA TRP A 137 1.67 -16.30 -0.42
C TRP A 137 2.49 -17.61 -0.39
N ASP A 138 3.77 -17.53 -0.71
CA ASP A 138 4.67 -18.68 -0.83
C ASP A 138 5.32 -19.11 0.50
N GLY A 139 4.98 -18.44 1.61
CA GLY A 139 5.56 -18.69 2.93
C GLY A 139 6.97 -18.13 3.13
N SER A 140 7.52 -17.40 2.14
CA SER A 140 8.89 -16.90 2.15
C SER A 140 8.94 -15.38 2.33
N ALA A 141 9.46 -14.94 3.48
CA ALA A 141 9.70 -13.53 3.77
C ALA A 141 10.96 -13.00 3.03
N ALA A 142 11.01 -13.17 1.71
CA ALA A 142 12.03 -12.66 0.80
C ALA A 142 11.36 -11.90 -0.35
N LEU A 143 12.06 -10.96 -0.98
CA LEU A 143 11.55 -10.35 -2.21
C LEU A 143 11.68 -11.30 -3.38
N LEU A 144 10.67 -11.27 -4.26
CA LEU A 144 10.74 -11.94 -5.55
C LEU A 144 11.74 -11.22 -6.46
N ALA A 145 12.42 -11.96 -7.32
CA ALA A 145 13.37 -11.39 -8.26
C ALA A 145 12.63 -10.57 -9.34
N GLY A 146 13.07 -9.32 -9.54
CA GLY A 146 12.53 -8.42 -10.55
C GLY A 146 12.97 -7.00 -10.24
N GLN A 147 13.30 -6.22 -11.27
CA GLN A 147 13.79 -4.84 -11.06
C GLN A 147 12.70 -3.87 -10.59
N THR A 148 11.43 -4.23 -10.77
CA THR A 148 10.26 -3.40 -10.40
C THR A 148 9.55 -3.88 -9.14
N ILE A 149 9.98 -5.00 -8.53
CA ILE A 149 9.31 -5.57 -7.36
C ILE A 149 9.98 -5.05 -6.10
N HIS A 150 9.27 -4.21 -5.37
CA HIS A 150 9.76 -3.59 -4.14
C HIS A 150 9.04 -4.12 -2.87
N GLY A 151 7.94 -4.84 -3.04
CA GLY A 151 7.17 -5.45 -1.95
C GLY A 151 6.68 -6.85 -2.28
N HIS A 152 6.54 -7.69 -1.26
CA HIS A 152 6.02 -9.04 -1.38
C HIS A 152 5.17 -9.41 -0.15
N GLN A 153 3.89 -9.73 -0.38
CA GLN A 153 3.00 -10.35 0.60
C GLN A 153 3.13 -11.88 0.51
N TRP A 154 3.77 -12.45 1.53
CA TRP A 154 4.23 -13.84 1.56
C TRP A 154 3.36 -14.77 2.41
N ALA A 155 2.48 -14.22 3.24
CA ALA A 155 1.44 -14.96 3.95
C ALA A 155 0.16 -14.14 4.06
N ALA A 156 -0.98 -14.79 3.91
CA ALA A 156 -2.30 -14.20 4.07
C ALA A 156 -3.04 -14.83 5.25
N ASP A 157 -4.06 -14.12 5.74
CA ASP A 157 -5.02 -14.58 6.73
C ASP A 157 -4.40 -15.11 8.04
N VAL A 158 -3.26 -14.55 8.45
CA VAL A 158 -2.55 -14.98 9.66
C VAL A 158 -3.34 -14.53 10.89
N PRO A 159 -3.79 -15.44 11.78
CA PRO A 159 -4.54 -15.05 12.97
C PRO A 159 -3.68 -14.18 13.91
N TRP A 160 -4.23 -13.03 14.32
CA TRP A 160 -3.56 -12.11 15.24
C TRP A 160 -4.58 -11.34 16.08
N GLN A 161 -4.55 -11.52 17.40
CA GLN A 161 -5.36 -10.75 18.36
C GLN A 161 -6.87 -10.67 18.04
N GLY A 162 -7.45 -11.77 17.54
CA GLY A 162 -8.89 -11.83 17.22
C GLY A 162 -9.26 -11.27 15.86
N THR A 163 -8.30 -10.91 15.02
CA THR A 163 -8.46 -10.60 13.60
C THR A 163 -7.51 -11.45 12.75
N THR A 164 -7.51 -11.26 11.43
CA THR A 164 -6.48 -11.74 10.52
C THR A 164 -5.62 -10.59 10.02
N VAL A 165 -4.36 -10.88 9.73
CA VAL A 165 -3.40 -9.96 9.10
C VAL A 165 -2.71 -10.67 7.96
N ASP A 166 -2.35 -9.92 6.93
CA ASP A 166 -1.45 -10.39 5.90
C ASP A 166 -0.05 -9.89 6.20
N LEU A 167 0.95 -10.73 5.92
CA LEU A 167 2.35 -10.44 6.23
C LEU A 167 3.14 -10.22 4.95
N SER A 168 3.93 -9.16 4.99
CA SER A 168 4.72 -8.74 3.85
C SER A 168 6.15 -8.38 4.24
N VAL A 169 7.01 -8.27 3.22
CA VAL A 169 8.32 -7.63 3.28
C VAL A 169 8.45 -6.61 2.16
N CYS A 170 9.22 -5.55 2.38
CA CYS A 170 9.60 -4.61 1.34
C CYS A 170 11.06 -4.17 1.46
N ASP A 171 11.61 -3.59 0.40
CA ASP A 171 12.98 -3.08 0.37
C ASP A 171 13.13 -1.68 0.98
N ASP A 172 14.37 -1.18 0.94
CA ASP A 172 14.73 0.15 1.44
C ASP A 172 14.03 1.29 0.66
N TRP A 173 13.67 1.09 -0.62
CA TRP A 173 12.97 2.11 -1.42
C TRP A 173 11.54 2.32 -0.92
N MET A 174 10.80 1.24 -0.69
CA MET A 174 9.47 1.30 -0.09
C MET A 174 9.52 1.87 1.33
N TRP A 175 10.53 1.47 2.11
CA TRP A 175 10.72 1.99 3.47
C TRP A 175 10.93 3.49 3.50
N ASP A 176 11.74 4.04 2.60
CA ASP A 176 12.00 5.47 2.55
C ASP A 176 10.77 6.25 2.08
N GLY A 177 10.01 5.70 1.13
CA GLY A 177 8.73 6.23 0.68
C GLY A 177 7.64 6.18 1.75
N ALA A 178 7.71 5.24 2.70
CA ALA A 178 6.71 5.06 3.74
C ALA A 178 6.64 6.24 4.72
N GLY A 179 5.41 6.69 4.97
CA GLY A 179 5.08 7.76 5.91
C GLY A 179 5.57 7.47 7.33
N ARG A 180 5.78 8.54 8.11
CA ARG A 180 5.81 8.45 9.57
C ARG A 180 4.41 8.79 10.07
N GLY A 181 4.01 8.26 11.22
CA GLY A 181 2.62 8.25 11.73
C GLY A 181 1.82 9.56 11.56
N PRO A 182 0.48 9.49 11.61
CA PRO A 182 -0.40 10.56 11.15
C PRO A 182 -0.18 11.84 11.94
N ARG A 183 -0.12 12.98 11.25
CA ARG A 183 0.35 14.25 11.83
C ARG A 183 -0.74 15.27 12.14
N HIS A 184 -1.98 14.99 11.79
CA HIS A 184 -3.10 15.89 12.06
C HIS A 184 -4.05 15.28 13.09
N ASN A 185 -4.58 16.17 13.94
CA ASN A 185 -5.57 15.89 14.97
C ASN A 185 -6.96 16.20 14.46
#